data_AF-A0A1C6T1D7-F1
#
_entry.id   AF-A0A1C6T1D7-F1
#
_cell.length_a   1.000
_cell.length_b   1.000
_cell.length_c   1.000
_cell.angle_alpha   90.00
_cell.angle_beta   90.00
_cell.angle_gamma   90.00
#
_symmetry.space_group_name_H-M   'P 1'
#
loop_
_entity.id
_entity.type
_entity.pdbx_description
1 polymer ?
#
loop_
_entity_poly.entity_id
_entity_poly.type
_entity_poly.pdbx_seq_one_letter_code
_entity_poly.pdbx_strand_id
1 'polypeptide(L)'
;MALAVVLVVVAVVGAEAYRRHRAGTVDEAATVWCLAADRRPALVQAARALGVLRPESTAERLSWPGGTGDTGRSGDQGGNGNEGGTGNPGGTGDAERWRGARPADFARTCRALIGAEQRVSSGGGSSPWSGFTPSLVLAVVSAVLAAWLSRRLATAGTRRVEAEELRSAARSYRLAVERLLRDLEQQRPGIAPDDGEVQDRRLELATRLNAVAAAYRRWSLPRSLSETLDREPLGAGMTARWNDRLPQQRPTLAAETRVALGRLEAEVAQVAGTVAEPGLFRTRTSAGPR
;
A
#
# COMPACT_ATOMS: atom_id res chain seq x y z
N MET A 1 -1.57 29.25 30.93
CA MET A 1 -2.63 29.20 29.90
C MET A 1 -2.09 29.16 28.46
N ALA A 2 -1.13 30.02 28.08
CA ALA A 2 -0.63 30.08 26.69
C ALA A 2 -0.16 28.74 26.10
N LEU A 3 0.56 27.91 26.88
CA LEU A 3 1.03 26.59 26.43
C LEU A 3 -0.12 25.61 26.12
N ALA A 4 -1.20 25.64 26.91
CA ALA A 4 -2.38 24.80 26.69
C ALA A 4 -3.12 25.21 25.41
N VAL A 5 -3.22 26.51 25.15
CA VAL A 5 -3.83 27.04 23.92
C VAL A 5 -3.00 26.64 22.70
N VAL A 6 -1.68 26.74 22.77
CA VAL A 6 -0.79 26.32 21.67
C VAL A 6 -0.92 24.83 21.38
N LEU A 7 -0.99 23.98 22.42
CA LEU A 7 -1.19 22.54 22.25
C LEU A 7 -2.53 22.21 21.60
N VAL A 8 -3.61 22.91 21.96
CA VAL A 8 -4.93 22.73 21.33
C VAL A 8 -4.89 23.16 19.87
N VAL A 9 -4.28 24.30 19.55
CA VAL A 9 -4.19 24.78 18.17
C VAL A 9 -3.37 23.81 17.31
N VAL A 10 -2.22 23.33 17.81
CA VAL A 10 -1.39 22.33 17.11
C VAL A 10 -2.15 21.02 16.91
N ALA A 11 -2.92 20.58 17.91
CA ALA A 11 -3.74 19.37 17.81
C ALA A 11 -4.87 19.52 16.78
N VAL A 12 -5.56 20.67 16.75
CA VAL A 12 -6.64 20.94 15.79
C VAL A 12 -6.09 21.03 14.36
N VAL A 13 -5.03 21.82 14.14
CA VAL A 13 -4.40 21.96 12.82
C VAL A 13 -3.82 20.63 12.33
N GLY A 14 -3.17 19.88 13.23
CA GLY A 14 -2.65 18.54 12.95
C GLY A 14 -3.75 17.54 12.60
N ALA A 15 -4.88 17.56 13.31
CA ALA A 15 -6.02 16.70 13.03
C ALA A 15 -6.69 17.02 11.69
N GLU A 16 -6.70 18.28 11.27
CA GLU A 16 -7.30 18.70 10.01
C GLU A 16 -6.40 18.39 8.81
N ALA A 17 -5.09 18.67 8.90
CA ALA A 17 -4.11 18.27 7.89
C ALA A 17 -4.07 16.73 7.72
N TYR A 18 -4.20 16.00 8.82
CA TYR A 18 -4.27 14.53 8.81
C TYR A 18 -5.55 14.01 8.13
N ARG A 19 -6.70 14.65 8.34
CA ARG A 19 -7.94 14.30 7.63
C ARG A 19 -7.83 14.50 6.12
N ARG A 20 -7.19 15.58 5.68
CA ARG A 20 -6.99 15.86 4.25
C ARG A 20 -6.08 14.82 3.57
N HIS A 21 -5.03 14.35 4.24
CA HIS A 21 -4.13 13.33 3.68
C HIS A 21 -4.71 11.90 3.68
N ARG A 22 -5.64 11.59 4.58
CA ARG A 22 -6.24 10.25 4.69
C ARG A 22 -7.43 9.99 3.76
N ALA A 23 -7.88 11.01 3.02
CA ALA A 23 -9.01 10.89 2.11
C ALA A 23 -8.79 9.88 0.95
N GLY A 24 -7.56 9.39 0.72
CA GLY A 24 -7.26 8.41 -0.33
C GLY A 24 -7.13 6.94 0.12
N THR A 25 -6.76 6.66 1.37
CA THR A 25 -6.39 5.28 1.80
C THR A 25 -7.29 4.69 2.89
N VAL A 26 -8.11 5.51 3.56
CA VAL A 26 -9.04 5.04 4.61
C VAL A 26 -10.31 4.42 4.03
N ASP A 27 -10.63 4.71 2.77
CA ASP A 27 -11.85 4.20 2.14
C ASP A 27 -11.80 2.69 1.88
N GLU A 28 -10.62 2.08 1.69
CA GLU A 28 -10.55 0.63 1.45
C GLU A 28 -10.94 -0.18 2.70
N ALA A 29 -10.40 0.18 3.87
CA ALA A 29 -10.73 -0.51 5.11
C ALA A 29 -12.20 -0.29 5.51
N ALA A 30 -12.71 0.93 5.36
CA ALA A 30 -14.13 1.23 5.59
C ALA A 30 -15.02 0.46 4.61
N THR A 31 -14.58 0.32 3.35
CA THR A 31 -15.31 -0.45 2.36
C THR A 31 -15.32 -1.94 2.67
N VAL A 32 -14.18 -2.53 3.02
CA VAL A 32 -14.11 -3.94 3.45
C VAL A 32 -15.02 -4.18 4.65
N TRP A 33 -15.01 -3.27 5.63
CA TRP A 33 -15.87 -3.35 6.80
C TRP A 33 -17.37 -3.25 6.44
N CYS A 34 -17.75 -2.31 5.56
CA CYS A 34 -19.14 -2.16 5.11
C CYS A 34 -19.61 -3.31 4.21
N LEU A 35 -18.71 -4.00 3.51
CA LEU A 35 -19.04 -5.16 2.65
C LEU A 35 -19.09 -6.49 3.42
N ALA A 36 -18.62 -6.51 4.67
CA ALA A 36 -18.67 -7.70 5.52
C ALA A 36 -20.10 -8.23 5.66
N ALA A 37 -20.25 -9.56 5.60
CA ALA A 37 -21.56 -10.21 5.49
C ALA A 37 -22.52 -9.86 6.63
N ASP A 38 -22.01 -9.70 7.85
CA ASP A 38 -22.75 -9.32 9.05
C ASP A 38 -23.22 -7.85 9.04
N ARG A 39 -22.59 -6.98 8.25
CA ARG A 39 -22.89 -5.54 8.19
C ARG A 39 -23.84 -5.15 7.06
N ARG A 40 -24.09 -6.05 6.12
CA ARG A 40 -24.97 -5.79 4.96
C ARG A 40 -26.39 -5.37 5.35
N PRO A 41 -27.08 -6.02 6.32
CA PRO A 41 -28.42 -5.58 6.71
C PRO A 41 -28.43 -4.14 7.22
N ALA A 42 -27.42 -3.77 8.02
CA ALA A 42 -27.28 -2.43 8.58
C ALA A 42 -26.93 -1.39 7.49
N LEU A 43 -26.10 -1.77 6.51
CA LEU A 43 -25.79 -0.93 5.35
C LEU A 43 -27.04 -0.63 4.51
N VAL A 44 -27.89 -1.64 4.25
CA VAL A 44 -29.15 -1.46 3.50
C VAL A 44 -30.13 -0.60 4.29
N GLN A 45 -30.24 -0.79 5.60
CA GLN A 45 -31.07 0.09 6.45
C GLN A 45 -30.58 1.53 6.41
N ALA A 46 -29.28 1.77 6.54
CA ALA A 46 -28.70 3.10 6.44
C ALA A 46 -28.94 3.73 5.05
N ALA A 47 -28.80 2.96 3.97
CA ALA A 47 -29.04 3.44 2.61
C ALA A 47 -30.50 3.83 2.38
N ARG A 48 -31.45 3.06 2.93
CA ARG A 48 -32.89 3.38 2.91
C ARG A 48 -33.19 4.63 3.72
N ALA A 49 -32.62 4.76 4.92
CA ALA A 49 -32.79 5.95 5.76
C ALA A 49 -32.26 7.23 5.08
N LEU A 50 -31.23 7.10 4.23
CA LEU A 50 -30.68 8.18 3.42
C LEU A 50 -31.43 8.42 2.09
N GLY A 51 -32.46 7.64 1.77
CA GLY A 51 -33.22 7.72 0.51
C GLY A 51 -32.42 7.30 -0.73
N VAL A 52 -31.33 6.56 -0.55
CA VAL A 52 -30.44 6.11 -1.64
C VAL A 52 -30.96 4.82 -2.28
N LEU A 53 -31.55 3.95 -1.48
CA LEU A 53 -32.23 2.74 -1.92
C LEU A 53 -33.74 2.88 -1.75
N ARG A 54 -34.50 2.15 -2.57
CA ARG A 54 -35.95 2.09 -2.42
C ARG A 54 -36.35 1.30 -1.15
N PRO A 55 -37.52 1.58 -0.54
CA PRO A 55 -37.97 0.93 0.70
C PRO A 55 -38.00 -0.60 0.64
N GLU A 56 -38.31 -1.15 -0.53
CA GLU A 56 -38.40 -2.59 -0.82
C GLU A 56 -37.04 -3.31 -0.95
N SER A 57 -35.93 -2.58 -0.88
CA SER A 57 -34.60 -3.18 -1.02
C SER A 57 -34.23 -4.03 0.20
N THR A 58 -33.74 -5.25 -0.05
CA THR A 58 -33.22 -6.18 0.96
C THR A 58 -31.72 -6.38 0.81
N ALA A 59 -31.08 -7.11 1.73
CA ALA A 59 -29.66 -7.43 1.62
C ALA A 59 -29.34 -8.28 0.39
N GLU A 60 -30.29 -9.10 -0.07
CA GLU A 60 -30.16 -9.97 -1.24
C GLU A 60 -30.60 -9.29 -2.55
N ARG A 61 -31.34 -8.16 -2.47
CA ARG A 61 -31.87 -7.47 -3.64
C ARG A 61 -31.84 -5.96 -3.45
N LEU A 62 -30.82 -5.32 -4.01
CA LEU A 62 -30.69 -3.86 -3.97
C LEU A 62 -31.40 -3.20 -5.16
N SER A 63 -32.26 -2.23 -4.89
CA SER A 63 -32.93 -1.43 -5.92
C SER A 63 -32.75 0.07 -5.65
N TRP A 64 -32.36 0.82 -6.69
CA TRP A 64 -32.13 2.26 -6.60
C TRP A 64 -32.83 2.99 -7.76
N PRO A 65 -33.08 4.32 -7.62
CA PRO A 65 -33.67 5.09 -8.70
C PRO A 65 -32.80 5.05 -9.97
N GLY A 66 -33.38 4.61 -11.09
CA GLY A 66 -32.70 4.55 -12.39
C GLY A 66 -31.96 3.24 -12.70
N GLY A 67 -32.04 2.21 -11.85
CA GLY A 67 -31.48 0.89 -12.15
C GLY A 67 -31.89 -0.17 -11.13
N THR A 68 -32.28 -1.35 -11.60
CA THR A 68 -32.54 -2.51 -10.75
C THR A 68 -31.30 -3.41 -10.82
N GLY A 69 -30.81 -3.89 -9.67
CA GLY A 69 -29.78 -4.94 -9.62
C GLY A 69 -30.27 -6.30 -10.13
N ASP A 70 -31.35 -6.34 -10.93
CA ASP A 70 -31.87 -7.55 -11.53
C ASP A 70 -30.77 -8.04 -12.49
N THR A 71 -30.09 -9.11 -12.08
CA THR A 71 -29.21 -9.87 -12.97
C THR A 71 -30.05 -10.19 -14.18
N GLY A 72 -29.77 -9.52 -15.28
CA GLY A 72 -30.36 -9.84 -16.56
C GLY A 72 -30.28 -11.35 -16.71
N ARG A 73 -31.42 -12.00 -16.55
CA ARG A 73 -31.77 -13.20 -17.28
C ARG A 73 -31.84 -12.72 -18.72
N SER A 74 -30.65 -12.50 -19.29
CA SER A 74 -30.46 -12.23 -20.71
C SER A 74 -30.92 -13.52 -21.37
N GLY A 75 -32.19 -13.51 -21.77
CA GLY A 75 -32.80 -14.56 -22.55
C GLY A 75 -32.13 -14.57 -23.91
N ASP A 76 -31.06 -15.35 -24.00
CA ASP A 76 -30.44 -15.84 -25.22
C ASP A 76 -29.78 -17.17 -24.80
N GLN A 77 -30.53 -18.22 -24.46
CA GLN A 77 -31.24 -19.14 -25.35
C GLN A 77 -30.38 -19.63 -26.53
N GLY A 78 -29.45 -20.56 -26.24
CA GLY A 78 -28.88 -21.43 -27.27
C GLY A 78 -27.50 -22.00 -26.98
N GLY A 79 -27.35 -22.84 -25.94
CA GLY A 79 -26.06 -23.50 -25.70
C GLY A 79 -26.17 -24.65 -24.71
N ASN A 80 -26.19 -25.87 -25.22
CA ASN A 80 -26.32 -27.11 -24.47
C ASN A 80 -25.17 -27.34 -23.47
N GLY A 81 -25.55 -27.77 -22.26
CA GLY A 81 -24.97 -28.96 -21.66
C GLY A 81 -23.78 -28.76 -20.71
N ASN A 82 -24.07 -29.05 -19.44
CA ASN A 82 -23.13 -29.47 -18.39
C ASN A 82 -22.09 -28.46 -17.90
N GLU A 83 -22.53 -27.58 -17.00
CA GLU A 83 -21.67 -27.19 -15.88
C GLU A 83 -22.49 -27.17 -14.59
N GLY A 84 -22.13 -28.04 -13.65
CA GLY A 84 -22.63 -28.04 -12.27
C GLY A 84 -22.10 -26.81 -11.53
N GLY A 85 -22.63 -25.64 -11.90
CA GLY A 85 -22.34 -24.38 -11.24
C GLY A 85 -22.84 -24.44 -9.81
N THR A 86 -21.91 -24.49 -8.87
CA THR A 86 -22.15 -24.26 -7.45
C THR A 86 -22.66 -22.84 -7.28
N GLY A 87 -23.97 -22.66 -7.46
CA GLY A 87 -24.68 -21.42 -7.20
C GLY A 87 -24.42 -21.05 -5.76
N ASN A 88 -23.48 -20.13 -5.55
CA ASN A 88 -23.09 -19.65 -4.25
C ASN A 88 -24.29 -18.86 -3.70
N PRO A 89 -25.03 -19.36 -2.69
CA PRO A 89 -26.32 -18.81 -2.31
C PRO A 89 -26.20 -17.52 -1.47
N GLY A 90 -25.03 -16.86 -1.47
CA GLY A 90 -24.79 -15.66 -0.69
C GLY A 90 -24.70 -14.43 -1.57
N GLY A 91 -25.66 -13.52 -1.47
CA GLY A 91 -25.77 -12.23 -2.18
C GLY A 91 -24.62 -11.24 -1.92
N THR A 92 -23.38 -11.64 -2.22
CA THR A 92 -22.16 -10.82 -2.29
C THR A 92 -22.00 -10.11 -3.62
N GLY A 93 -22.94 -10.25 -4.56
CA GLY A 93 -22.89 -9.56 -5.84
C GLY A 93 -23.42 -8.13 -5.76
N ASP A 94 -24.46 -7.89 -4.95
CA ASP A 94 -25.27 -6.68 -5.07
C ASP A 94 -24.63 -5.45 -4.42
N ALA A 95 -24.03 -5.57 -3.24
CA ALA A 95 -23.38 -4.44 -2.57
C ALA A 95 -22.11 -3.99 -3.31
N GLU A 96 -21.35 -4.95 -3.82
CA GLU A 96 -20.16 -4.77 -4.64
C GLU A 96 -20.53 -4.13 -6.00
N ARG A 97 -21.63 -4.58 -6.62
CA ARG A 97 -22.19 -3.96 -7.82
C ARG A 97 -22.69 -2.54 -7.55
N TRP A 98 -23.37 -2.31 -6.43
CA TRP A 98 -23.82 -0.98 -6.03
C TRP A 98 -22.63 -0.03 -5.79
N ARG A 99 -21.55 -0.50 -5.16
CA ARG A 99 -20.29 0.25 -5.03
C ARG A 99 -19.71 0.64 -6.38
N GLY A 100 -19.67 -0.29 -7.34
CA GLY A 100 -19.16 -0.03 -8.69
C GLY A 100 -20.03 0.96 -9.47
N ALA A 101 -21.35 0.82 -9.38
CA ALA A 101 -22.29 1.67 -10.11
C ALA A 101 -22.46 3.07 -9.50
N ARG A 102 -22.41 3.19 -8.15
CA ARG A 102 -22.65 4.45 -7.42
C ARG A 102 -21.66 4.63 -6.25
N PRO A 103 -20.37 4.85 -6.52
CA PRO A 103 -19.34 4.89 -5.48
C PRO A 103 -19.55 6.01 -4.44
N ALA A 104 -20.06 7.17 -4.85
CA ALA A 104 -20.31 8.30 -3.94
C ALA A 104 -21.44 8.02 -2.93
N ASP A 105 -22.50 7.36 -3.39
CA ASP A 105 -23.68 6.99 -2.58
C ASP A 105 -23.34 5.86 -1.59
N PHE A 106 -22.56 4.88 -2.06
CA PHE A 106 -22.00 3.83 -1.21
C PHE A 106 -21.12 4.41 -0.10
N ALA A 107 -20.16 5.27 -0.44
CA ALA A 107 -19.25 5.89 0.53
C ALA A 107 -20.00 6.77 1.54
N ARG A 108 -21.04 7.49 1.09
CA ARG A 108 -21.90 8.30 1.98
C ARG A 108 -22.64 7.42 2.99
N THR A 109 -23.21 6.30 2.53
CA THR A 109 -23.94 5.37 3.38
C THR A 109 -23.01 4.68 4.39
N CYS A 110 -21.86 4.21 3.93
CA CYS A 110 -20.87 3.56 4.78
C CYS A 110 -20.39 4.50 5.90
N ARG A 111 -20.14 5.78 5.59
CA ARG A 111 -19.82 6.80 6.61
C ARG A 111 -20.95 7.03 7.60
N ALA A 112 -22.21 7.04 7.16
CA ALA A 112 -23.36 7.20 8.04
C ALA A 112 -23.50 6.02 9.00
N LEU A 113 -23.30 4.79 8.51
CA LEU A 113 -23.35 3.57 9.32
C LEU A 113 -22.26 3.57 10.41
N ILE A 114 -21.01 3.85 10.04
CA ILE A 114 -19.89 3.96 11.00
C ILE A 114 -20.18 5.03 12.06
N GLY A 115 -20.73 6.17 11.64
CA GLY A 115 -21.11 7.25 12.56
C GLY A 115 -22.23 6.87 13.53
N ALA A 116 -23.18 6.03 13.10
CA ALA A 116 -24.26 5.53 13.95
C ALA A 116 -23.74 4.58 15.03
N GLU A 117 -22.84 3.64 14.68
CA GLU A 117 -22.29 2.69 15.66
C GLU A 117 -21.43 3.38 16.73
N GLN A 118 -20.66 4.41 16.36
CA GLN A 118 -19.85 5.17 17.32
C GLN A 118 -20.70 5.92 18.37
N ARG A 119 -21.94 6.29 18.03
CA ARG A 119 -22.86 6.96 18.96
C ARG A 119 -23.50 5.99 19.95
N VAL A 120 -23.71 4.73 19.57
CA VAL A 120 -24.30 3.72 20.47
C VAL A 120 -23.32 3.34 21.58
N SER A 121 -22.01 3.34 21.31
CA SER A 121 -20.98 3.06 22.34
C SER A 121 -20.77 4.19 23.36
N SER A 122 -21.37 5.36 23.19
CA SER A 122 -21.22 6.51 24.11
C SER A 122 -22.41 6.71 25.06
N GLY A 123 -23.44 5.86 24.99
CA GLY A 123 -24.63 5.91 25.84
C GLY A 123 -24.52 5.05 27.11
N GLY A 124 -23.55 5.33 27.98
CA GLY A 124 -23.50 4.82 29.36
C GLY A 124 -24.11 5.84 30.31
N GLY A 125 -25.24 5.48 30.94
CA GLY A 125 -26.17 6.38 31.63
C GLY A 125 -25.59 7.30 32.71
N SER A 126 -26.17 8.48 32.77
CA SER A 126 -26.04 9.48 33.82
C SER A 126 -26.62 8.98 35.16
N SER A 127 -25.80 8.99 36.21
CA SER A 127 -26.27 9.18 37.59
C SER A 127 -25.73 10.55 38.08
N PRO A 128 -26.60 11.52 38.42
CA PRO A 128 -26.24 12.94 38.53
C PRO A 128 -25.60 13.39 39.84
N TRP A 129 -25.12 12.48 40.70
CA TRP A 129 -24.59 12.85 42.01
C TRP A 129 -23.20 12.23 42.24
N SER A 130 -22.19 13.10 42.26
CA SER A 130 -21.02 13.03 43.13
C SER A 130 -20.23 11.71 43.18
N GLY A 131 -19.15 11.62 42.37
CA GLY A 131 -18.08 10.64 42.65
C GLY A 131 -17.15 10.22 41.51
N PHE A 132 -17.29 10.71 40.28
CA PHE A 132 -16.58 10.16 39.12
C PHE A 132 -15.64 11.16 38.45
N THR A 133 -14.34 11.13 38.79
CA THR A 133 -13.30 11.81 37.97
C THR A 133 -11.92 11.12 37.86
N PRO A 134 -11.69 9.85 38.25
CA PRO A 134 -10.51 9.11 37.76
C PRO A 134 -10.82 8.16 36.58
N SER A 135 -11.99 7.53 36.55
CA SER A 135 -12.31 6.44 35.60
C SER A 135 -12.49 6.93 34.16
N LEU A 136 -13.08 8.11 33.96
CA LEU A 136 -13.29 8.70 32.63
C LEU A 136 -11.97 9.18 32.02
N VAL A 137 -11.07 9.73 32.84
CA VAL A 137 -9.70 10.07 32.43
C VAL A 137 -8.95 8.81 32.02
N LEU A 138 -9.09 7.71 32.77
CA LEU A 138 -8.50 6.41 32.42
C LEU A 138 -9.03 5.85 31.09
N ALA A 139 -10.32 5.97 30.82
CA ALA A 139 -10.93 5.56 29.54
C ALA A 139 -10.46 6.41 28.35
N VAL A 140 -10.31 7.72 28.54
CA VAL A 140 -9.78 8.61 27.49
C VAL A 140 -8.28 8.34 27.26
N VAL A 141 -7.50 8.16 28.32
CA VAL A 141 -6.07 7.82 28.22
C VAL A 141 -5.88 6.47 27.55
N SER A 142 -6.69 5.45 27.89
CA SER A 142 -6.60 4.13 27.25
C SER A 142 -6.98 4.17 25.78
N ALA A 143 -8.02 4.92 25.39
CA ALA A 143 -8.40 5.09 23.99
C ALA A 143 -7.31 5.83 23.19
N VAL A 144 -6.70 6.88 23.75
CA VAL A 144 -5.59 7.60 23.12
C VAL A 144 -4.35 6.72 23.00
N LEU A 145 -4.02 5.94 24.04
CA LEU A 145 -2.89 5.02 24.03
C LEU A 145 -3.11 3.89 23.02
N ALA A 146 -4.32 3.32 22.97
CA ALA A 146 -4.70 2.30 22.00
C ALA A 146 -4.62 2.84 20.57
N ALA A 147 -5.18 4.02 20.29
CA ALA A 147 -5.09 4.65 18.98
C ALA A 147 -3.63 4.94 18.57
N TRP A 148 -2.79 5.36 19.52
CA TRP A 148 -1.37 5.60 19.30
C TRP A 148 -0.59 4.30 19.05
N LEU A 149 -0.87 3.23 19.82
CA LEU A 149 -0.32 1.89 19.65
C LEU A 149 -0.74 1.29 18.31
N SER A 150 -2.02 1.37 17.95
CA SER A 150 -2.53 0.93 16.65
C SER A 150 -1.87 1.68 15.50
N ARG A 151 -1.64 2.99 15.66
CA ARG A 151 -0.93 3.80 14.64
C ARG A 151 0.53 3.37 14.53
N ARG A 152 1.22 3.13 15.65
CA ARG A 152 2.60 2.63 15.63
C ARG A 152 2.70 1.23 15.01
N LEU A 153 1.81 0.32 15.36
CA LEU A 153 1.76 -1.04 14.82
C LEU A 153 1.46 -1.04 13.32
N ALA A 154 0.51 -0.21 12.86
CA ALA A 154 0.21 -0.05 11.44
C ALA A 154 1.44 0.45 10.66
N THR A 155 2.18 1.44 11.20
CA THR A 155 3.40 1.92 10.54
C THR A 155 4.57 0.94 10.59
N ALA A 156 4.60 0.02 11.56
CA ALA A 156 5.63 -1.01 11.63
C ALA A 156 5.41 -2.08 10.55
N GLY A 157 4.15 -2.46 10.31
CA GLY A 157 3.79 -3.38 9.23
C GLY A 157 4.15 -2.84 7.85
N THR A 158 3.77 -1.59 7.55
CA THR A 158 4.06 -0.96 6.25
C THR A 158 5.56 -0.88 5.96
N ARG A 159 6.38 -0.56 6.96
CA ARG A 159 7.84 -0.49 6.81
C ARG A 159 8.48 -1.84 6.49
N ARG A 160 7.98 -2.93 7.07
CA ARG A 160 8.47 -4.28 6.79
C ARG A 160 8.14 -4.69 5.36
N VAL A 161 6.94 -4.37 4.89
CA VAL A 161 6.52 -4.60 3.50
C VAL A 161 7.39 -3.78 2.55
N GLU A 162 7.56 -2.49 2.79
CA GLU A 162 8.41 -1.61 1.97
C GLU A 162 9.87 -2.11 1.91
N ALA A 163 10.41 -2.55 3.05
CA ALA A 163 11.75 -3.16 3.10
C ALA A 163 11.84 -4.44 2.26
N GLU A 164 10.83 -5.31 2.32
CA GLU A 164 10.84 -6.54 1.53
C GLU A 164 10.66 -6.29 0.05
N GLU A 165 9.85 -5.30 -0.32
CA GLU A 165 9.70 -4.85 -1.69
C GLU A 165 11.01 -4.29 -2.26
N LEU A 166 11.80 -3.54 -1.49
CA LEU A 166 13.14 -3.08 -1.90
C LEU A 166 14.10 -4.26 -2.14
N ARG A 167 14.11 -5.25 -1.24
CA ARG A 167 14.93 -6.47 -1.42
C ARG A 167 14.49 -7.28 -2.63
N SER A 168 13.18 -7.41 -2.83
CA SER A 168 12.60 -8.07 -4.00
C SER A 168 13.02 -7.37 -5.29
N ALA A 169 12.89 -6.04 -5.36
CA ALA A 169 13.29 -5.25 -6.52
C ALA A 169 14.78 -5.41 -6.83
N ALA A 170 15.66 -5.34 -5.82
CA ALA A 170 17.10 -5.54 -6.00
C ALA A 170 17.45 -6.93 -6.54
N ARG A 171 16.82 -7.99 -5.99
CA ARG A 171 16.99 -9.37 -6.49
C ARG A 171 16.50 -9.51 -7.93
N SER A 172 15.34 -8.93 -8.26
CA SER A 172 14.78 -8.99 -9.61
C SER A 172 15.67 -8.31 -10.64
N TYR A 173 16.24 -7.14 -10.31
CA TYR A 173 17.20 -6.44 -11.14
C TYR A 173 18.48 -7.26 -11.33
N ARG A 174 19.04 -7.82 -10.25
CA ARG A 174 20.22 -8.69 -10.34
C ARG A 174 19.98 -9.89 -11.26
N LEU A 175 18.84 -10.58 -11.12
CA LEU A 175 18.50 -11.73 -11.96
C LEU A 175 18.36 -11.35 -13.44
N ALA A 176 17.75 -10.19 -13.73
CA ALA A 176 17.65 -9.68 -15.10
C ALA A 176 19.03 -9.40 -15.70
N VAL A 177 19.94 -8.76 -14.95
CA VAL A 177 21.31 -8.51 -15.42
C VAL A 177 22.10 -9.81 -15.59
N GLU A 178 21.99 -10.76 -14.67
CA GLU A 178 22.64 -12.07 -14.79
C GLU A 178 22.11 -12.88 -15.98
N ARG A 179 20.84 -12.71 -16.35
CA ARG A 179 20.26 -13.28 -17.57
C ARG A 179 20.87 -12.64 -18.81
N LEU A 180 20.87 -11.31 -18.88
CA LEU A 180 21.47 -10.57 -19.99
C LEU A 180 22.96 -10.91 -20.17
N LEU A 181 23.74 -10.99 -19.09
CA LEU A 181 25.16 -11.38 -19.16
C LEU A 181 25.34 -12.79 -19.72
N ARG A 182 24.49 -13.75 -19.34
CA ARG A 182 24.53 -15.11 -19.90
C ARG A 182 24.18 -15.12 -21.39
N ASP A 183 23.17 -14.35 -21.78
CA ASP A 183 22.78 -14.25 -23.19
C ASP A 183 23.91 -13.62 -24.01
N LEU A 184 24.54 -12.55 -23.51
CA LEU A 184 25.70 -11.88 -24.10
C LEU A 184 26.96 -12.79 -24.20
N GLU A 185 27.17 -13.69 -23.24
CA GLU A 185 28.27 -14.67 -23.25
C GLU A 185 28.03 -15.80 -24.26
N GLN A 186 26.77 -16.20 -24.48
CA GLN A 186 26.40 -17.27 -25.41
C GLN A 186 26.22 -16.79 -26.86
N GLN A 187 26.12 -15.49 -27.07
CA GLN A 187 25.67 -14.94 -28.35
C GLN A 187 26.68 -15.11 -29.49
N ARG A 188 26.16 -15.48 -30.66
CA ARG A 188 26.88 -15.41 -31.92
C ARG A 188 26.95 -13.96 -32.43
N PRO A 189 28.00 -13.56 -33.16
CA PRO A 189 28.12 -12.21 -33.70
C PRO A 189 26.90 -11.83 -34.56
N GLY A 190 26.32 -10.63 -34.34
CA GLY A 190 25.37 -10.01 -35.26
C GLY A 190 23.93 -9.80 -34.76
N ILE A 191 23.56 -10.32 -33.59
CA ILE A 191 22.27 -10.01 -32.94
C ILE A 191 22.60 -9.44 -31.56
N ALA A 192 22.05 -8.27 -31.22
CA ALA A 192 22.16 -7.72 -29.86
C ALA A 192 21.01 -8.30 -29.02
N PRO A 193 21.25 -8.73 -27.77
CA PRO A 193 20.18 -9.16 -26.89
C PRO A 193 19.38 -7.94 -26.43
N ASP A 194 18.09 -8.15 -26.22
CA ASP A 194 17.20 -7.12 -25.69
C ASP A 194 17.58 -6.80 -24.24
N ASP A 195 17.84 -5.52 -23.95
CA ASP A 195 18.11 -5.03 -22.59
C ASP A 195 16.87 -4.41 -21.93
N GLY A 196 15.70 -4.46 -22.57
CA GLY A 196 14.45 -3.88 -22.07
C GLY A 196 14.07 -4.34 -20.66
N GLU A 197 14.13 -5.66 -20.38
CA GLU A 197 13.85 -6.19 -19.04
C GLU A 197 14.81 -5.61 -17.97
N VAL A 198 16.09 -5.45 -18.31
CA VAL A 198 17.07 -4.86 -17.39
C VAL A 198 16.77 -3.38 -17.13
N GLN A 199 16.39 -2.63 -18.17
CA GLN A 199 16.02 -1.22 -18.06
C GLN A 199 14.79 -1.04 -17.17
N ASP A 200 13.74 -1.85 -17.37
CA ASP A 200 12.51 -1.80 -16.58
C ASP A 200 12.79 -2.08 -15.10
N ARG A 201 13.56 -3.14 -14.80
CA ARG A 201 13.92 -3.48 -13.42
C ARG A 201 14.83 -2.45 -12.77
N ARG A 202 15.72 -1.81 -13.55
CA ARG A 202 16.54 -0.69 -13.07
C ARG A 202 15.67 0.49 -12.66
N LEU A 203 14.73 0.89 -13.52
CA LEU A 203 13.81 2.00 -13.26
C LEU A 203 12.90 1.71 -12.07
N GLU A 204 12.42 0.47 -11.92
CA GLU A 204 11.63 0.05 -10.75
C GLU A 204 12.45 0.23 -9.46
N LEU A 205 13.68 -0.30 -9.42
CA LEU A 205 14.55 -0.19 -8.26
C LEU A 205 14.91 1.26 -7.92
N ALA A 206 15.26 2.07 -8.95
CA ALA A 206 15.56 3.49 -8.78
C ALA A 206 14.35 4.26 -8.24
N THR A 207 13.14 3.99 -8.75
CA THR A 207 11.90 4.61 -8.27
C THR A 207 11.66 4.32 -6.78
N ARG A 208 11.85 3.07 -6.36
CA ARG A 208 11.70 2.68 -4.95
C ARG A 208 12.76 3.33 -4.06
N LEU A 209 14.03 3.37 -4.50
CA LEU A 209 15.10 4.07 -3.77
C LEU A 209 14.83 5.57 -3.62
N ASN A 210 14.30 6.21 -4.67
CA ASN A 210 13.92 7.61 -4.63
C ASN A 210 12.72 7.89 -3.70
N ALA A 211 11.75 6.96 -3.63
CA ALA A 211 10.66 7.04 -2.67
C ALA A 211 11.20 7.00 -1.21
N VAL A 212 12.14 6.09 -0.93
CA VAL A 212 12.83 6.05 0.38
C VAL A 212 13.62 7.33 0.64
N ALA A 213 14.36 7.84 -0.34
CA ALA A 213 15.10 9.11 -0.20
C ALA A 213 14.19 10.30 0.11
N ALA A 214 12.98 10.32 -0.48
CA ALA A 214 11.98 11.35 -0.24
C ALA A 214 11.37 11.26 1.17
N ALA A 215 11.08 10.04 1.63
CA ALA A 215 10.56 9.77 2.97
C ALA A 215 11.61 10.03 4.08
N TYR A 216 12.88 9.76 3.79
CA TYR A 216 14.01 9.84 4.73
C TYR A 216 15.07 10.84 4.27
N ARG A 217 14.70 12.12 4.16
CA ARG A 217 15.55 13.18 3.57
C ARG A 217 16.98 13.32 4.12
N ARG A 218 17.23 12.88 5.36
CA ARG A 218 18.56 12.91 6.00
C ARG A 218 19.45 11.72 5.63
N TRP A 219 18.92 10.71 4.95
CA TRP A 219 19.66 9.54 4.48
C TRP A 219 20.12 9.79 3.04
N SER A 220 21.42 9.94 2.85
CA SER A 220 22.02 10.12 1.51
C SER A 220 22.16 8.81 0.74
N LEU A 221 22.27 7.67 1.45
CA LEU A 221 22.57 6.36 0.86
C LEU A 221 21.56 5.93 -0.23
N PRO A 222 20.23 6.06 -0.07
CA PRO A 222 19.29 5.68 -1.14
C PRO A 222 19.47 6.52 -2.42
N ARG A 223 19.82 7.82 -2.27
CA ARG A 223 20.10 8.70 -3.42
C ARG A 223 21.39 8.30 -4.12
N SER A 224 22.46 8.03 -3.37
CA SER A 224 23.73 7.58 -3.97
C SER A 224 23.59 6.21 -4.66
N LEU A 225 22.76 5.32 -4.12
CA LEU A 225 22.43 4.05 -4.78
C LEU A 225 21.66 4.26 -6.09
N SER A 226 20.66 5.16 -6.12
CA SER A 226 19.96 5.51 -7.36
C SER A 226 20.93 6.10 -8.39
N GLU A 227 21.83 7.00 -7.99
CA GLU A 227 22.84 7.54 -8.91
C GLU A 227 23.83 6.47 -9.40
N THR A 228 24.14 5.48 -8.55
CA THR A 228 25.01 4.36 -8.92
C THR A 228 24.35 3.45 -9.96
N LEU A 229 23.03 3.29 -9.91
CA LEU A 229 22.29 2.57 -10.95
C LEU A 229 22.40 3.25 -12.32
N ASP A 230 22.54 4.57 -12.37
CA ASP A 230 22.68 5.30 -13.64
C ASP A 230 24.13 5.34 -14.15
N ARG A 231 25.11 4.95 -13.31
CA ARG A 231 26.53 4.94 -13.63
C ARG A 231 27.01 3.56 -14.07
N GLU A 232 28.08 3.54 -14.84
CA GLU A 232 28.77 2.29 -15.17
C GLU A 232 29.34 1.61 -13.92
N PRO A 233 29.34 0.26 -13.84
CA PRO A 233 28.96 -0.71 -14.89
C PRO A 233 27.46 -1.09 -14.92
N LEU A 234 26.62 -0.49 -14.07
CA LEU A 234 25.21 -0.89 -13.86
C LEU A 234 24.21 -0.06 -14.68
N GLY A 235 24.70 1.04 -15.25
CA GLY A 235 23.97 2.05 -16.01
C GLY A 235 23.30 1.60 -17.30
N ALA A 236 22.67 2.57 -17.95
CA ALA A 236 22.21 2.42 -19.31
C ALA A 236 23.41 2.15 -20.24
N GLY A 237 23.19 1.36 -21.29
CA GLY A 237 24.23 1.09 -22.30
C GLY A 237 25.18 -0.06 -21.96
N MET A 238 24.82 -0.95 -21.03
CA MET A 238 25.59 -2.17 -20.76
C MET A 238 25.81 -3.01 -22.04
N THR A 239 24.79 -3.15 -22.90
CA THR A 239 24.90 -3.85 -24.19
C THR A 239 25.82 -3.11 -25.17
N ALA A 240 25.75 -1.78 -25.23
CA ALA A 240 26.64 -0.97 -26.06
C ALA A 240 28.10 -1.14 -25.61
N ARG A 241 28.37 -1.02 -24.31
CA ARG A 241 29.70 -1.25 -23.72
C ARG A 241 30.20 -2.67 -23.96
N TRP A 242 29.33 -3.68 -23.93
CA TRP A 242 29.73 -5.06 -24.25
C TRP A 242 30.19 -5.21 -25.70
N ASN A 243 29.48 -4.55 -26.62
CA ASN A 243 29.78 -4.57 -28.05
C ASN A 243 31.07 -3.81 -28.39
N ASP A 244 31.34 -2.70 -27.69
CA ASP A 244 32.58 -1.92 -27.85
C ASP A 244 33.83 -2.66 -27.35
N ARG A 245 33.65 -3.73 -26.55
CA ARG A 245 34.75 -4.48 -25.95
C ARG A 245 35.19 -5.66 -26.81
N LEU A 246 36.52 -5.78 -26.93
CA LEU A 246 37.16 -6.94 -27.55
C LEU A 246 36.70 -8.24 -26.86
N PRO A 247 36.53 -9.36 -27.59
CA PRO A 247 36.07 -10.62 -27.02
C PRO A 247 36.87 -11.08 -25.78
N GLN A 248 38.18 -10.80 -25.74
CA GLN A 248 39.07 -11.14 -24.62
C GLN A 248 38.80 -10.34 -23.34
N GLN A 249 38.18 -9.16 -23.43
CA GLN A 249 37.88 -8.29 -22.28
C GLN A 249 36.50 -8.56 -21.67
N ARG A 250 35.62 -9.27 -22.39
CA ARG A 250 34.24 -9.55 -21.99
C ARG A 250 34.13 -10.36 -20.68
N PRO A 251 34.96 -11.39 -20.42
CA PRO A 251 34.91 -12.11 -19.14
C PRO A 251 35.25 -11.23 -17.94
N THR A 252 36.25 -10.34 -18.09
CA THR A 252 36.62 -9.37 -17.04
C THR A 252 35.48 -8.39 -16.77
N LEU A 253 34.87 -7.86 -17.83
CA LEU A 253 33.70 -6.99 -17.71
C LEU A 253 32.54 -7.69 -16.99
N ALA A 254 32.23 -8.93 -17.36
CA ALA A 254 31.17 -9.70 -16.71
C ALA A 254 31.46 -9.94 -15.22
N ALA A 255 32.71 -10.23 -14.86
CA ALA A 255 33.13 -10.38 -13.47
C ALA A 255 32.99 -9.07 -12.67
N GLU A 256 33.43 -7.94 -13.25
CA GLU A 256 33.27 -6.61 -12.65
C GLU A 256 31.79 -6.27 -12.41
N THR A 257 30.92 -6.51 -13.39
CA THR A 257 29.48 -6.28 -13.26
C THR A 257 28.86 -7.15 -12.17
N ARG A 258 29.22 -8.44 -12.07
CA ARG A 258 28.73 -9.32 -11.01
C ARG A 258 29.16 -8.86 -9.62
N VAL A 259 30.40 -8.40 -9.46
CA VAL A 259 30.89 -7.82 -8.19
C VAL A 259 30.13 -6.55 -7.83
N ALA A 260 29.89 -5.66 -8.81
CA ALA A 260 29.13 -4.43 -8.61
C ALA A 260 27.67 -4.72 -8.21
N LEU A 261 27.01 -5.71 -8.83
CA LEU A 261 25.66 -6.15 -8.45
C LEU A 261 25.60 -6.69 -7.03
N GLY A 262 26.58 -7.53 -6.63
CA GLY A 262 26.63 -8.06 -5.27
C GLY A 262 26.78 -6.96 -4.21
N ARG A 263 27.59 -5.92 -4.51
CA ARG A 263 27.72 -4.74 -3.64
C ARG A 263 26.42 -3.94 -3.57
N LEU A 264 25.80 -3.65 -4.72
CA LEU A 264 24.52 -2.95 -4.81
C LEU A 264 23.45 -3.66 -3.99
N GLU A 265 23.29 -4.98 -4.15
CA GLU A 265 22.30 -5.77 -3.43
C GLU A 265 22.52 -5.71 -1.90
N ALA A 266 23.77 -5.82 -1.45
CA ALA A 266 24.11 -5.71 -0.03
C ALA A 266 23.78 -4.32 0.55
N GLU A 267 24.10 -3.26 -0.17
CA GLU A 267 23.78 -1.89 0.25
C GLU A 267 22.27 -1.60 0.24
N VAL A 268 21.52 -2.09 -0.75
CA VAL A 268 20.06 -2.01 -0.75
C VAL A 268 19.46 -2.82 0.40
N ALA A 269 20.00 -4.00 0.72
CA ALA A 269 19.58 -4.79 1.86
C ALA A 269 19.83 -4.06 3.20
N GLN A 270 20.93 -3.30 3.31
CA GLN A 270 21.20 -2.43 4.45
C GLN A 270 20.18 -1.29 4.56
N VAL A 271 19.83 -0.63 3.45
CA VAL A 271 18.76 0.38 3.42
C VAL A 271 17.44 -0.24 3.86
N ALA A 272 17.05 -1.38 3.30
CA ALA A 272 15.83 -2.10 3.65
C ALA A 272 15.79 -2.48 5.14
N GLY A 273 16.91 -2.96 5.71
CA GLY A 273 17.01 -3.22 7.15
C GLY A 273 16.78 -1.97 7.99
N THR A 274 17.35 -0.84 7.56
CA THR A 274 17.17 0.46 8.24
C THR A 274 15.73 0.98 8.14
N VAL A 275 15.06 0.79 6.99
CA VAL A 275 13.64 1.13 6.78
C VAL A 275 12.74 0.31 7.70
N ALA A 276 13.00 -1.00 7.81
CA ALA A 276 12.25 -1.90 8.69
C ALA A 276 12.41 -1.52 10.18
N GLU A 277 13.62 -1.11 10.59
CA GLU A 277 14.00 -0.89 12.00
C GLU A 277 14.73 0.45 12.23
N PRO A 278 14.06 1.61 12.06
CA PRO A 278 14.72 2.92 12.07
C PRO A 278 15.30 3.35 13.43
N GLY A 279 15.05 2.58 14.50
CA GLY A 279 15.51 2.86 15.85
C GLY A 279 16.88 2.28 16.20
N LEU A 280 17.38 1.29 15.46
CA LEU A 280 18.60 0.56 15.85
C LEU A 280 19.90 1.22 15.37
N PHE A 281 19.86 2.12 14.40
CA PHE A 281 21.06 2.70 13.78
C PHE A 281 21.54 4.02 14.42
N ARG A 282 21.15 4.31 15.67
CA ARG A 282 21.49 5.59 16.30
C ARG A 282 22.99 5.80 16.58
N THR A 283 23.87 4.80 16.49
CA THR A 283 25.23 4.92 17.07
C THR A 283 26.34 4.05 16.44
N ARG A 284 26.46 4.02 15.11
CA ARG A 284 27.77 3.79 14.48
C ARG A 284 28.01 4.81 13.37
N THR A 285 28.16 6.06 13.77
CA THR A 285 29.11 6.93 13.08
C THR A 285 30.44 6.19 13.12
N SER A 286 30.90 5.64 11.98
CA SER A 286 32.25 5.12 11.91
C SER A 286 33.15 6.30 12.24
N ALA A 287 33.85 6.23 13.37
CA ALA A 287 34.96 7.12 13.63
C ALA A 287 35.89 6.97 12.42
N GLY A 288 35.96 8.01 11.58
CA GLY A 288 36.78 7.99 10.39
C GLY A 288 38.23 7.71 10.77
N PRO A 289 38.97 6.90 10.00
CA PRO A 289 40.41 6.85 10.15
C PRO A 289 40.96 8.26 9.86
N ARG A 290 41.68 8.81 10.85
CA ARG A 290 42.46 10.03 10.70
C ARG A 290 43.72 9.75 9.90
#